data_AF-A0A1V2TKC4-F1
#
_entry.id   AF-A0A1V2TKC4-F1
#
_cell.length_a   1.000
_cell.length_b   1.000
_cell.length_c   1.000
_cell.angle_alpha   90.00
_cell.angle_beta   90.00
_cell.angle_gamma   90.00
#
_symmetry.space_group_name_H-M   'P 1'
#
loop_
_entity.id
_entity.type
_entity.pdbx_description
1 polymer ?
#
loop_
_entity_poly.entity_id
_entity_poly.type
_entity_poly.pdbx_seq_one_letter_code
_entity_poly.pdbx_strand_id
1 'polypeptide(L)'
;MQHPQPAAAHTAAVAVEDLGPRIPIYTSEFAADPHRYYREMRRQYGSLVPVEIWPGFDATLVISYNTAKNILSDSTRFSADPRRWQATLSPEQLAAPIMPMIEYRPNALRSDGEEHRRYRTATLDALEKVDLGAVRRSVERIAVQRINQFIERGEADLLKDYAAPLTFEVLNEIVGCPAHIGREVAAASSALFEGVDTATVNIMFDEAFTGLAHLKKVVPGDDVTTRLLEHGAGLSDVEMVHQLVTCYSAGHEIPTNLIANTLYLMMTDPRFITTRDSSQLMTRTALLETLANEPPLANYCITYPRGPVVVENIGDQSVWLPADQPVITSMAACTTNPDVNTGDFADGRWNLAWGTGPHTCPEPAQKIAELTAHEAIDFLFDAVPDVEPNFPANQMLWRPGPFHRALAALPVKFPPAVPITYFG
;
A
#
# COMPACT_ATOMS: atom_id res chain seq x y z
N MET A 1 42.56 26.90 -41.40
CA MET A 1 41.94 27.22 -40.10
C MET A 1 40.96 26.10 -39.78
N GLN A 2 41.39 25.12 -38.99
CA GLN A 2 40.51 24.10 -38.44
C GLN A 2 39.89 24.68 -37.16
N HIS A 3 38.57 24.79 -37.13
CA HIS A 3 37.85 25.14 -35.91
C HIS A 3 38.03 24.01 -34.88
N PRO A 4 38.41 24.31 -33.62
CA PRO A 4 38.40 23.30 -32.58
C PRO A 4 36.96 22.94 -32.26
N GLN A 5 36.66 21.64 -32.36
CA GLN A 5 35.42 21.04 -31.91
C GLN A 5 35.35 21.21 -30.37
N PRO A 6 34.25 21.72 -29.79
CA PRO A 6 34.17 21.86 -28.35
C PRO A 6 34.24 20.48 -27.70
N ALA A 7 35.22 20.28 -26.82
CA ALA A 7 35.30 19.10 -25.99
C ALA A 7 34.01 19.00 -25.17
N ALA A 8 33.30 17.88 -25.28
CA ALA A 8 32.18 17.59 -24.41
C ALA A 8 32.69 17.63 -22.97
N ALA A 9 32.16 18.53 -22.15
CA ALA A 9 32.41 18.53 -20.72
C ALA A 9 31.96 17.17 -20.19
N HIS A 10 32.91 16.36 -19.69
CA HIS A 10 32.58 15.14 -18.98
C HIS A 10 31.85 15.54 -17.70
N THR A 11 30.52 15.42 -17.68
CA THR A 11 29.74 15.52 -16.44
C THR A 11 30.24 14.45 -15.48
N ALA A 12 30.72 14.85 -14.31
CA ALA A 12 31.17 13.92 -13.29
C ALA A 12 29.95 13.14 -12.79
N ALA A 13 29.98 11.80 -12.94
CA ALA A 13 28.93 10.94 -12.44
C ALA A 13 29.15 10.68 -10.94
N VAL A 14 28.12 10.90 -10.13
CA VAL A 14 28.16 10.73 -8.67
C VAL A 14 27.14 9.67 -8.26
N ALA A 15 27.52 8.78 -7.35
CA ALA A 15 26.63 7.77 -6.83
C ALA A 15 25.55 8.46 -5.96
N VAL A 16 24.31 7.98 -5.99
CA VAL A 16 23.23 8.56 -5.18
C VAL A 16 23.55 8.59 -3.67
N GLU A 17 24.37 7.64 -3.20
CA GLU A 17 24.85 7.55 -1.82
C GLU A 17 25.84 8.66 -1.43
N ASP A 18 26.50 9.28 -2.41
CA ASP A 18 27.47 10.37 -2.20
C ASP A 18 26.82 11.76 -2.25
N LEU A 19 25.51 11.86 -2.53
CA LEU A 19 24.81 13.14 -2.61
C LEU A 19 24.64 13.82 -1.24
N GLY A 20 24.67 13.06 -0.15
CA GLY A 20 24.51 13.58 1.20
C GLY A 20 24.13 12.50 2.21
N PRO A 21 23.87 12.88 3.48
CA PRO A 21 23.51 11.93 4.52
C PRO A 21 22.17 11.26 4.22
N ARG A 22 22.05 9.99 4.61
CA ARG A 22 20.81 9.24 4.52
C ARG A 22 19.76 9.82 5.45
N ILE A 23 18.58 10.08 4.92
CA ILE A 23 17.45 10.54 5.73
C ILE A 23 16.68 9.31 6.25
N PRO A 24 16.54 9.14 7.58
CA PRO A 24 15.72 8.06 8.13
C PRO A 24 14.24 8.38 7.90
N ILE A 25 13.55 7.53 7.14
CA ILE A 25 12.12 7.73 6.81
C ILE A 25 11.18 6.86 7.64
N TYR A 26 11.71 6.10 8.60
CA TYR A 26 10.94 5.27 9.53
C TYR A 26 10.57 5.98 10.84
N THR A 27 10.99 7.23 11.04
CA THR A 27 10.85 7.92 12.32
C THR A 27 9.46 8.54 12.51
N SER A 28 9.13 8.85 13.77
CA SER A 28 7.88 9.53 14.13
C SER A 28 7.80 10.94 13.55
N GLU A 29 8.93 11.64 13.42
CA GLU A 29 9.00 12.98 12.83
C GLU A 29 8.66 12.96 11.33
N PHE A 30 9.18 11.97 10.60
CA PHE A 30 8.83 11.77 9.20
C PHE A 30 7.34 11.45 9.04
N ALA A 31 6.80 10.55 9.88
CA ALA A 31 5.38 10.20 9.85
C ALA A 31 4.45 11.37 10.21
N ALA A 32 4.89 12.28 11.08
CA ALA A 32 4.09 13.44 11.49
C ALA A 32 3.89 14.48 10.37
N ASP A 33 4.92 14.73 9.54
CA ASP A 33 4.85 15.71 8.44
C ASP A 33 5.70 15.28 7.23
N PRO A 34 5.30 14.21 6.52
CA PRO A 34 6.08 13.68 5.39
C PRO A 34 6.20 14.68 4.24
N HIS A 35 5.19 15.54 4.03
CA HIS A 35 5.19 16.53 2.96
C HIS A 35 6.24 17.61 3.15
N ARG A 36 6.52 18.01 4.41
CA ARG A 36 7.68 18.86 4.69
C ARG A 36 8.98 18.18 4.28
N TYR A 37 9.18 16.93 4.69
CA TYR A 37 10.37 16.16 4.30
C TYR A 37 10.50 16.06 2.78
N TYR A 38 9.43 15.74 2.05
CA TYR A 38 9.45 15.68 0.58
C TYR A 38 9.84 17.02 -0.07
N ARG A 39 9.34 18.15 0.47
CA ARG A 39 9.73 19.48 -0.03
C ARG A 39 11.21 19.79 0.25
N GLU A 40 11.70 19.46 1.44
CA GLU A 40 13.12 19.65 1.82
C GLU A 40 14.04 18.76 0.98
N MET A 41 13.71 17.48 0.85
CA MET A 41 14.41 16.51 0.00
C MET A 41 14.49 16.98 -1.45
N ARG A 42 13.38 17.44 -2.03
CA ARG A 42 13.34 17.94 -3.41
C ARG A 42 14.27 19.13 -3.63
N ARG A 43 14.32 20.06 -2.66
CA ARG A 43 15.22 21.23 -2.72
C ARG A 43 16.69 20.83 -2.60
N GLN A 44 17.01 19.82 -1.80
CA GLN A 44 18.38 19.41 -1.51
C GLN A 44 18.95 18.44 -2.55
N TYR A 45 18.15 17.47 -3.00
CA TYR A 45 18.62 16.30 -3.75
C TYR A 45 18.02 16.15 -5.15
N GLY A 46 16.98 16.92 -5.51
CA GLY A 46 16.28 16.73 -6.79
C GLY A 46 15.33 15.53 -6.76
N SER A 47 15.49 14.56 -7.68
CA SER A 47 14.54 13.44 -7.80
C SER A 47 14.91 12.17 -7.04
N LEU A 48 16.19 12.03 -6.66
CA LEU A 48 16.74 10.81 -6.05
C LEU A 48 17.36 11.17 -4.70
N VAL A 49 16.90 10.51 -3.64
CA VAL A 49 17.27 10.86 -2.26
C VAL A 49 17.91 9.64 -1.58
N PRO A 50 19.12 9.75 -1.00
CA PRO A 50 19.64 8.71 -0.13
C PRO A 50 18.81 8.64 1.15
N VAL A 51 18.24 7.49 1.46
CA VAL A 51 17.41 7.26 2.64
C VAL A 51 17.84 6.02 3.41
N GLU A 52 17.38 5.92 4.65
CA GLU A 52 17.41 4.72 5.47
C GLU A 52 15.95 4.32 5.80
N ILE A 53 15.55 3.11 5.43
CA ILE A 53 14.17 2.62 5.62
C ILE A 53 13.95 1.90 6.94
N TRP A 54 15.03 1.47 7.57
CA TRP A 54 15.08 0.87 8.90
C TRP A 54 16.54 0.94 9.36
N PRO A 55 16.84 0.97 10.68
CA PRO A 55 18.22 0.94 11.14
C PRO A 55 19.05 -0.15 10.45
N GLY A 56 20.09 0.25 9.71
CA GLY A 56 20.96 -0.65 8.94
C GLY A 56 20.43 -1.09 7.57
N PHE A 57 19.36 -0.47 7.08
CA PHE A 57 18.76 -0.73 5.76
C PHE A 57 18.74 0.54 4.91
N ASP A 58 19.77 0.67 4.11
CA ASP A 58 19.96 1.76 3.17
C ASP A 58 19.11 1.57 1.92
N ALA A 59 18.57 2.66 1.38
CA ALA A 59 17.87 2.66 0.09
C ALA A 59 18.00 4.01 -0.64
N THR A 60 17.50 4.05 -1.86
CA THR A 60 17.24 5.30 -2.59
C THR A 60 15.74 5.54 -2.67
N LEU A 61 15.29 6.75 -2.35
CA LEU A 61 13.90 7.18 -2.54
C LEU A 61 13.77 8.03 -3.81
N VAL A 62 12.87 7.62 -4.71
CA VAL A 62 12.51 8.34 -5.93
C VAL A 62 11.32 9.24 -5.63
N ILE A 63 11.47 10.56 -5.81
CA ILE A 63 10.44 11.57 -5.48
C ILE A 63 9.99 12.41 -6.69
N SER A 64 10.40 12.01 -7.90
CA SER A 64 9.93 12.55 -9.18
C SER A 64 9.05 11.56 -9.92
N TYR A 65 7.89 12.04 -10.36
CA TYR A 65 6.90 11.25 -11.08
C TYR A 65 7.44 10.64 -12.38
N ASN A 66 8.14 11.42 -13.20
CA ASN A 66 8.67 10.93 -14.48
C ASN A 66 9.79 9.91 -14.26
N THR A 67 10.67 10.16 -13.28
CA THR A 67 11.74 9.22 -12.90
C THR A 67 11.16 7.90 -12.40
N ALA A 68 10.14 7.97 -11.53
CA ALA A 68 9.43 6.79 -11.05
C ALA A 68 8.80 5.99 -12.20
N LYS A 69 8.11 6.64 -13.14
CA LYS A 69 7.53 5.97 -14.31
C LYS A 69 8.59 5.27 -15.17
N ASN A 70 9.73 5.92 -15.40
CA ASN A 70 10.82 5.34 -16.18
C ASN A 70 11.43 4.11 -15.49
N ILE A 71 11.60 4.15 -14.16
CA ILE A 71 12.12 3.02 -13.38
C ILE A 71 11.11 1.87 -13.38
N LEU A 72 9.85 2.15 -13.01
CA LEU A 72 8.82 1.12 -12.82
C LEU A 72 8.34 0.47 -14.13
N SER A 73 8.50 1.15 -15.27
CA SER A 73 8.20 0.55 -16.59
C SER A 73 9.33 -0.31 -17.14
N ASP A 74 10.55 -0.18 -16.62
CA ASP A 74 11.74 -0.86 -17.13
C ASP A 74 12.23 -2.00 -16.21
N SER A 75 11.41 -3.05 -16.14
CA SER A 75 11.73 -4.29 -15.42
C SER A 75 13.01 -5.00 -15.91
N THR A 76 13.54 -4.62 -17.08
CA THR A 76 14.78 -5.20 -17.60
C THR A 76 16.00 -4.68 -16.85
N ARG A 77 16.02 -3.37 -16.53
CA ARG A 77 17.07 -2.74 -15.72
C ARG A 77 16.75 -2.73 -14.25
N PHE A 78 15.48 -2.63 -13.86
CA PHE A 78 15.01 -2.48 -12.48
C PHE A 78 14.16 -3.69 -12.08
N SER A 79 14.83 -4.69 -11.53
CA SER A 79 14.28 -5.96 -11.04
C SER A 79 13.31 -5.73 -9.88
N ALA A 80 12.17 -6.43 -9.81
CA ALA A 80 11.39 -6.53 -8.57
C ALA A 80 11.91 -7.63 -7.63
N ASP A 81 12.76 -8.53 -8.14
CA ASP A 81 13.37 -9.63 -7.38
C ASP A 81 14.50 -9.16 -6.45
N PRO A 82 14.35 -9.31 -5.11
CA PRO A 82 15.31 -8.86 -4.12
C PRO A 82 16.45 -9.87 -3.85
N ARG A 83 16.47 -11.07 -4.45
CA ARG A 83 17.38 -12.16 -4.06
C ARG A 83 18.86 -11.76 -4.06
N ARG A 84 19.30 -10.96 -5.03
CA ARG A 84 20.70 -10.50 -5.14
C ARG A 84 21.08 -9.56 -4.00
N TRP A 85 20.22 -8.59 -3.73
CA TRP A 85 20.35 -7.68 -2.59
C TRP A 85 20.34 -8.44 -1.27
N GLN A 86 19.37 -9.33 -1.09
CA GLN A 86 19.18 -10.11 0.14
C GLN A 86 20.38 -11.00 0.44
N ALA A 87 21.07 -11.53 -0.59
CA ALA A 87 22.29 -12.30 -0.44
C ALA A 87 23.49 -11.50 0.12
N THR A 88 23.43 -10.17 0.12
CA THR A 88 24.47 -9.31 0.70
C THR A 88 24.23 -8.96 2.17
N LEU A 89 23.05 -9.31 2.71
CA LEU A 89 22.67 -8.97 4.08
C LEU A 89 23.37 -9.86 5.10
N SER A 90 23.68 -9.29 6.26
CA SER A 90 24.17 -10.03 7.42
C SER A 90 23.05 -10.90 8.03
N PRO A 91 23.38 -11.93 8.83
CA PRO A 91 22.38 -12.70 9.57
C PRO A 91 21.48 -11.85 10.48
N GLU A 92 22.04 -10.78 11.07
CA GLU A 92 21.28 -9.84 11.91
C GLU A 92 20.26 -9.06 11.07
N GLN A 93 20.65 -8.59 9.89
CA GLN A 93 19.75 -7.91 8.96
C GLN A 93 18.65 -8.89 8.48
N LEU A 94 18.99 -10.12 8.14
CA LEU A 94 18.00 -11.13 7.73
C LEU A 94 16.95 -11.45 8.82
N ALA A 95 17.27 -11.22 10.10
CA ALA A 95 16.36 -11.39 11.22
C ALA A 95 15.57 -10.11 11.57
N ALA A 96 15.85 -8.97 10.93
CA ALA A 96 15.25 -7.69 11.29
C ALA A 96 13.73 -7.66 11.01
N PRO A 97 12.93 -6.96 11.84
CA PRO A 97 11.46 -6.90 11.68
C PRO A 97 10.95 -6.30 10.36
N ILE A 98 11.80 -5.58 9.61
CA ILE A 98 11.44 -5.05 8.30
C ILE A 98 11.45 -6.11 7.19
N MET A 99 12.17 -7.23 7.37
CA MET A 99 12.38 -8.23 6.33
C MET A 99 11.09 -8.81 5.71
N PRO A 100 10.02 -9.11 6.46
CA PRO A 100 8.76 -9.59 5.88
C PRO A 100 8.15 -8.64 4.83
N MET A 101 8.50 -7.35 4.88
CA MET A 101 8.06 -6.34 3.92
C MET A 101 8.97 -6.20 2.70
N ILE A 102 10.18 -6.75 2.70
CA ILE A 102 11.21 -6.50 1.67
C ILE A 102 11.96 -7.75 1.16
N GLU A 103 11.75 -8.91 1.78
CA GLU A 103 12.37 -10.17 1.40
C GLU A 103 11.79 -10.79 0.11
N TYR A 104 12.53 -11.73 -0.46
CA TYR A 104 12.03 -12.56 -1.55
C TYR A 104 10.87 -13.44 -1.11
N ARG A 105 9.84 -13.51 -1.95
CA ARG A 105 8.75 -14.48 -1.85
C ARG A 105 8.41 -14.98 -3.26
N PRO A 106 8.03 -16.26 -3.45
CA PRO A 106 7.62 -16.79 -4.75
C PRO A 106 6.22 -16.31 -5.12
N ASN A 107 6.08 -15.01 -5.39
CA ASN A 107 4.82 -14.35 -5.77
C ASN A 107 5.04 -13.28 -6.85
N ALA A 108 3.93 -12.76 -7.39
CA ALA A 108 3.97 -11.75 -8.44
C ALA A 108 4.64 -10.43 -8.00
N LEU A 109 4.68 -10.11 -6.71
CA LEU A 109 5.25 -8.85 -6.22
C LEU A 109 6.79 -8.87 -6.20
N ARG A 110 7.42 -10.04 -6.09
CA ARG A 110 8.87 -10.24 -5.84
C ARG A 110 9.58 -11.06 -6.90
N SER A 111 8.98 -11.18 -8.08
CA SER A 111 9.53 -11.94 -9.20
C SER A 111 9.54 -11.10 -10.47
N ASP A 112 10.31 -11.53 -11.47
CA ASP A 112 10.36 -10.93 -12.79
C ASP A 112 10.09 -11.98 -13.88
N GLY A 113 9.98 -11.53 -15.13
CA GLY A 113 9.99 -12.42 -16.30
C GLY A 113 8.85 -13.45 -16.32
N GLU A 114 9.19 -14.71 -16.55
CA GLU A 114 8.22 -15.82 -16.66
C GLU A 114 7.50 -16.09 -15.35
N GLU A 115 8.24 -16.12 -14.23
CA GLU A 115 7.67 -16.35 -12.91
C GLU A 115 6.62 -15.29 -12.58
N HIS A 116 6.98 -14.01 -12.76
CA HIS A 116 6.06 -12.90 -12.57
C HIS A 116 4.80 -13.03 -13.43
N ARG A 117 4.96 -13.29 -14.73
CA ARG A 117 3.82 -13.40 -15.64
C ARG A 117 2.89 -14.54 -15.23
N ARG A 118 3.44 -15.70 -14.86
CA ARG A 118 2.68 -16.86 -14.41
C ARG A 118 1.86 -16.54 -13.15
N TYR A 119 2.50 -15.99 -12.11
CA TYR A 119 1.83 -15.62 -10.86
C TYR A 119 0.79 -14.51 -11.06
N ARG A 120 1.16 -13.48 -11.82
CA ARG A 120 0.28 -12.33 -12.10
C ARG A 120 -0.95 -12.75 -12.89
N THR A 121 -0.81 -13.57 -13.92
CA THR A 121 -1.96 -14.08 -14.69
C THR A 121 -2.90 -14.88 -13.82
N ALA A 122 -2.40 -15.82 -13.01
CA ALA A 122 -3.24 -16.60 -12.10
C ALA A 122 -4.02 -15.70 -11.13
N THR A 123 -3.36 -14.65 -10.60
CA THR A 123 -3.97 -13.69 -9.67
C THR A 123 -5.03 -12.82 -10.36
N LEU A 124 -4.75 -12.32 -11.57
CA LEU A 124 -5.70 -11.53 -12.36
C LEU A 124 -6.95 -12.37 -12.67
N ASP A 125 -6.79 -13.55 -13.24
CA ASP A 125 -7.90 -14.43 -13.65
C ASP A 125 -8.78 -14.84 -12.45
N ALA A 126 -8.19 -15.02 -11.27
CA ALA A 126 -8.93 -15.32 -10.05
C ALA A 126 -9.73 -14.10 -9.53
N LEU A 127 -9.14 -12.90 -9.57
CA LEU A 127 -9.77 -11.67 -9.12
C LEU A 127 -10.84 -11.15 -10.10
N GLU A 128 -10.66 -11.32 -11.41
CA GLU A 128 -11.63 -10.92 -12.44
C GLU A 128 -13.01 -11.56 -12.25
N LYS A 129 -13.04 -12.74 -11.64
CA LYS A 129 -14.28 -13.48 -11.37
C LYS A 129 -14.98 -13.05 -10.08
N VAL A 130 -14.43 -12.13 -9.29
CA VAL A 130 -15.05 -11.67 -8.03
C VAL A 130 -16.32 -10.87 -8.37
N ASP A 131 -17.47 -11.30 -7.83
CA ASP A 131 -18.75 -10.58 -8.00
C ASP A 131 -18.75 -9.31 -7.14
N LEU A 132 -18.57 -8.15 -7.78
CA LEU A 132 -18.65 -6.85 -7.11
C LEU A 132 -20.01 -6.58 -6.46
N GLY A 133 -21.10 -7.18 -6.95
CA GLY A 133 -22.41 -7.13 -6.31
C GLY A 133 -22.42 -7.89 -4.98
N ALA A 134 -21.76 -9.05 -4.92
CA ALA A 134 -21.56 -9.79 -3.67
C ALA A 134 -20.69 -9.02 -2.70
N VAL A 135 -19.58 -8.41 -3.16
CA VAL A 135 -18.72 -7.56 -2.34
C VAL A 135 -19.52 -6.41 -1.71
N ARG A 136 -20.35 -5.70 -2.49
CA ARG A 136 -21.21 -4.63 -1.95
C ARG A 136 -22.13 -5.14 -0.83
N ARG A 137 -22.82 -6.27 -1.04
CA ARG A 137 -23.70 -6.88 -0.02
C ARG A 137 -22.93 -7.27 1.25
N SER A 138 -21.71 -7.80 1.10
CA SER A 138 -20.84 -8.12 2.23
C SER A 138 -20.45 -6.87 3.00
N VAL A 139 -20.01 -5.81 2.31
CA VAL A 139 -19.65 -4.52 2.93
C VAL A 139 -20.83 -3.95 3.71
N GLU A 140 -22.02 -3.89 3.12
CA GLU A 140 -23.23 -3.38 3.77
C GLU A 140 -23.56 -4.16 5.05
N ARG A 141 -23.64 -5.49 4.95
CA ARG A 141 -23.96 -6.35 6.10
C ARG A 141 -22.93 -6.17 7.22
N ILE A 142 -21.65 -6.16 6.89
CA ILE A 142 -20.56 -6.04 7.88
C ILE A 142 -20.56 -4.62 8.46
N ALA A 143 -20.76 -3.58 7.66
CA ALA A 143 -20.83 -2.20 8.11
C ALA A 143 -21.93 -2.02 9.16
N VAL A 144 -23.15 -2.52 8.91
CA VAL A 144 -24.25 -2.48 9.88
C VAL A 144 -23.87 -3.21 11.17
N GLN A 145 -23.27 -4.41 11.07
CA GLN A 145 -22.84 -5.17 12.24
C GLN A 145 -21.81 -4.42 13.08
N ARG A 146 -20.87 -3.72 12.44
CA ARG A 146 -19.81 -2.94 13.11
C ARG A 146 -20.35 -1.67 13.73
N ILE A 147 -21.14 -0.90 12.98
CA ILE A 147 -21.75 0.35 13.46
C ILE A 147 -22.65 0.09 14.68
N ASN A 148 -23.43 -0.99 14.65
CA ASN A 148 -24.29 -1.37 15.77
C ASN A 148 -23.52 -1.69 17.06
N GLN A 149 -22.20 -1.94 17.02
CA GLN A 149 -21.40 -2.13 18.24
C GLN A 149 -21.13 -0.81 19.00
N PHE A 150 -21.24 0.34 18.34
CA PHE A 150 -20.88 1.63 18.92
C PHE A 150 -21.95 2.71 18.78
N ILE A 151 -22.97 2.52 17.95
CA ILE A 151 -23.96 3.56 17.63
C ILE A 151 -24.73 4.06 18.87
N GLU A 152 -24.99 3.21 19.85
CA GLU A 152 -25.66 3.58 21.11
C GLU A 152 -24.71 4.28 22.11
N ARG A 153 -23.40 4.11 21.95
CA ARG A 153 -22.40 4.76 22.82
C ARG A 153 -22.14 6.22 22.43
N GLY A 154 -22.33 6.57 21.15
CA GLY A 154 -22.02 7.91 20.65
C GLY A 154 -20.53 8.19 20.46
N GLU A 155 -19.67 7.16 20.51
CA GLU A 155 -18.22 7.28 20.36
C GLU A 155 -17.61 5.99 19.82
N ALA A 156 -16.57 6.11 19.01
CA ALA A 156 -15.83 4.99 18.42
C ALA A 156 -14.41 5.42 18.07
N ASP A 157 -13.52 4.44 17.89
CA ASP A 157 -12.31 4.62 17.09
C ASP A 157 -12.55 3.94 15.74
N LEU A 158 -12.83 4.74 14.71
CA LEU A 158 -13.25 4.25 13.39
C LEU A 158 -12.18 3.39 12.71
N LEU A 159 -10.91 3.49 13.11
CA LEU A 159 -9.89 2.59 12.58
C LEU A 159 -10.10 1.17 13.12
N LYS A 160 -10.16 1.01 14.44
CA LYS A 160 -10.20 -0.31 15.10
C LYS A 160 -11.61 -0.91 15.19
N ASP A 161 -12.62 -0.07 15.38
CA ASP A 161 -14.00 -0.47 15.63
C ASP A 161 -14.79 -0.66 14.31
N TYR A 162 -14.31 -0.09 13.20
CA TYR A 162 -15.00 -0.08 11.90
C TYR A 162 -14.12 -0.51 10.72
N ALA A 163 -13.16 0.29 10.28
CA ALA A 163 -12.45 0.10 9.01
C ALA A 163 -11.61 -1.19 8.96
N ALA A 164 -10.80 -1.45 9.99
CA ALA A 164 -9.94 -2.63 10.07
C ALA A 164 -10.72 -3.95 10.12
N PRO A 165 -11.74 -4.12 10.99
CA PRO A 165 -12.51 -5.37 11.02
C PRO A 165 -13.42 -5.52 9.79
N LEU A 166 -13.96 -4.43 9.23
CA LEU A 166 -14.79 -4.48 8.03
C LEU A 166 -14.01 -5.03 6.84
N THR A 167 -12.86 -4.43 6.54
CA THR A 167 -12.03 -4.82 5.40
C THR A 167 -11.48 -6.24 5.55
N PHE A 168 -11.12 -6.65 6.77
CA PHE A 168 -10.66 -8.01 7.05
C PHE A 168 -11.74 -9.06 6.74
N GLU A 169 -12.98 -8.82 7.15
CA GLU A 169 -14.07 -9.75 6.94
C GLU A 169 -14.53 -9.80 5.48
N VAL A 170 -14.59 -8.65 4.81
CA VAL A 170 -14.85 -8.61 3.36
C VAL A 170 -13.77 -9.38 2.59
N LEU A 171 -12.50 -9.21 2.96
CA LEU A 171 -11.40 -9.94 2.34
C LEU A 171 -11.51 -11.45 2.61
N ASN A 172 -11.85 -11.86 3.84
CA ASN A 172 -12.07 -13.27 4.16
C ASN A 172 -13.14 -13.90 3.26
N GLU A 173 -14.24 -13.18 2.97
CA GLU A 173 -15.28 -13.67 2.07
C GLU A 173 -14.80 -13.77 0.61
N ILE A 174 -14.08 -12.76 0.11
CA ILE A 174 -13.52 -12.76 -1.25
C ILE A 174 -12.51 -13.90 -1.45
N VAL A 175 -11.66 -14.14 -0.45
CA VAL A 175 -10.63 -15.18 -0.48
C VAL A 175 -11.20 -16.55 -0.12
N GLY A 176 -12.40 -16.60 0.46
CA GLY A 176 -13.06 -17.82 0.91
C GLY A 176 -12.54 -18.33 2.26
N CYS A 177 -11.82 -17.50 3.02
CA CYS A 177 -11.24 -17.87 4.30
C CYS A 177 -12.30 -17.89 5.41
N PRO A 178 -12.56 -19.03 6.06
CA PRO A 178 -13.48 -19.09 7.18
C PRO A 178 -12.91 -18.36 8.40
N ALA A 179 -13.79 -17.83 9.25
CA ALA A 179 -13.41 -16.99 10.39
C ALA A 179 -12.38 -17.61 11.34
N HIS A 180 -12.30 -18.94 11.47
CA HIS A 180 -11.31 -19.57 12.35
C HIS A 180 -9.88 -19.48 11.78
N ILE A 181 -9.69 -19.76 10.50
CA ILE A 181 -8.40 -19.56 9.81
C ILE A 181 -8.10 -18.06 9.71
N GLY A 182 -9.12 -17.23 9.46
CA GLY A 182 -8.96 -15.78 9.47
C GLY A 182 -8.39 -15.25 10.79
N ARG A 183 -8.73 -15.84 11.93
CA ARG A 183 -8.11 -15.46 13.22
C ARG A 183 -6.63 -15.84 13.31
N GLU A 184 -6.23 -16.96 12.72
CA GLU A 184 -4.81 -17.37 12.66
C GLU A 184 -4.01 -16.41 11.78
N VAL A 185 -4.57 -16.02 10.63
CA VAL A 185 -3.97 -14.99 9.76
C VAL A 185 -3.87 -13.64 10.47
N ALA A 186 -4.92 -13.23 11.19
CA ALA A 186 -4.90 -12.00 11.98
C ALA A 186 -3.82 -12.04 13.08
N ALA A 187 -3.65 -13.18 13.74
CA ALA A 187 -2.59 -13.37 14.74
C ALA A 187 -1.18 -13.26 14.12
N ALA A 188 -0.98 -13.83 12.93
CA ALA A 188 0.29 -13.70 12.19
C ALA A 188 0.58 -12.22 11.82
N SER A 189 -0.43 -11.49 11.35
CA SER A 189 -0.34 -10.06 11.06
C SER A 189 -0.04 -9.23 12.33
N SER A 190 -0.68 -9.54 13.47
CA SER A 190 -0.38 -8.87 14.74
C SER A 190 1.04 -9.13 15.21
N ALA A 191 1.53 -10.37 15.13
CA ALA A 191 2.90 -10.73 15.49
C ALA A 191 3.93 -9.95 14.66
N LEU A 192 3.66 -9.76 13.36
CA LEU A 192 4.48 -8.90 12.49
C LEU A 192 4.56 -7.46 13.02
N PHE A 193 3.44 -6.87 13.43
CA PHE A 193 3.41 -5.51 13.98
C PHE A 193 4.05 -5.39 15.36
N GLU A 194 3.98 -6.44 16.17
CA GLU A 194 4.60 -6.52 17.49
C GLU A 194 6.11 -6.76 17.43
N GLY A 195 6.68 -6.88 16.22
CA GLY A 195 8.11 -7.07 16.01
C GLY A 195 8.60 -8.47 16.41
N VAL A 196 7.70 -9.46 16.40
CA VAL A 196 8.07 -10.87 16.49
C VAL A 196 9.03 -11.20 15.35
N ASP A 197 9.97 -12.12 15.59
CA ASP A 197 10.98 -12.46 14.61
C ASP A 197 10.36 -12.98 13.29
N THR A 198 11.02 -12.65 12.19
CA THR A 198 10.58 -12.95 10.83
C THR A 198 10.30 -14.44 10.59
N ALA A 199 11.08 -15.34 11.19
CA ALA A 199 10.90 -16.78 10.99
C ALA A 199 9.60 -17.26 11.63
N THR A 200 9.31 -16.82 12.85
CA THR A 200 8.05 -17.14 13.54
C THR A 200 6.84 -16.61 12.77
N VAL A 201 6.88 -15.36 12.32
CA VAL A 201 5.78 -14.76 11.53
C VAL A 201 5.54 -15.54 10.23
N ASN A 202 6.60 -15.92 9.51
CA ASN A 202 6.48 -16.69 8.28
C ASN A 202 5.85 -18.08 8.55
N ILE A 203 6.24 -18.77 9.62
CA ILE A 203 5.62 -20.05 10.02
C ILE A 203 4.12 -19.90 10.26
N MET A 204 3.69 -18.85 10.99
CA MET A 204 2.27 -18.64 11.28
C MET A 204 1.44 -18.41 10.01
N PHE A 205 1.96 -17.62 9.06
CA PHE A 205 1.31 -17.43 7.77
C PHE A 205 1.27 -18.73 6.96
N ASP A 206 2.38 -19.47 6.92
CA ASP A 206 2.48 -20.73 6.18
C ASP A 206 1.47 -21.76 6.69
N GLU A 207 1.35 -21.94 8.01
CA GLU A 207 0.39 -22.86 8.63
C GLU A 207 -1.06 -22.48 8.29
N ALA A 208 -1.43 -21.22 8.51
CA ALA A 208 -2.79 -20.74 8.27
C ALA A 208 -3.19 -20.87 6.79
N PHE A 209 -2.33 -20.46 5.87
CA PHE A 209 -2.63 -20.50 4.43
C PHE A 209 -2.52 -21.90 3.84
N THR A 210 -1.66 -22.76 4.38
CA THR A 210 -1.67 -24.20 4.03
C THR A 210 -2.99 -24.84 4.45
N GLY A 211 -3.47 -24.53 5.66
CA GLY A 211 -4.79 -24.96 6.14
C GLY A 211 -5.92 -24.50 5.23
N LEU A 212 -5.90 -23.23 4.81
CA LEU A 212 -6.88 -22.68 3.88
C LEU A 212 -6.85 -23.37 2.51
N ALA A 213 -5.66 -23.52 1.92
CA ALA A 213 -5.50 -24.19 0.63
C ALA A 213 -5.99 -25.65 0.69
N HIS A 214 -5.69 -26.37 1.77
CA HIS A 214 -6.17 -27.74 1.97
C HIS A 214 -7.70 -27.78 2.11
N LEU A 215 -8.28 -26.91 2.91
CA LEU A 215 -9.73 -26.81 3.07
C LEU A 215 -10.42 -26.58 1.72
N LYS A 216 -9.92 -25.66 0.91
CA LYS A 216 -10.51 -25.32 -0.40
C LYS A 216 -10.34 -26.40 -1.46
N LYS A 217 -9.31 -27.24 -1.37
CA LYS A 217 -9.20 -28.46 -2.19
C LYS A 217 -10.35 -29.45 -1.91
N VAL A 218 -10.86 -29.50 -0.67
CA VAL A 218 -11.93 -30.44 -0.26
C VAL A 218 -13.32 -29.81 -0.34
N VAL A 219 -13.42 -28.51 -0.08
CA VAL A 219 -14.67 -27.73 -0.07
C VAL A 219 -14.48 -26.49 -0.95
N PRO A 220 -14.48 -26.65 -2.28
CA PRO A 220 -14.35 -25.54 -3.21
C PRO A 220 -15.55 -24.60 -3.10
N GLY A 221 -15.32 -23.31 -3.30
CA GLY A 221 -16.33 -22.26 -3.28
C GLY A 221 -16.14 -21.26 -4.41
N ASP A 222 -17.02 -20.28 -4.48
CA ASP A 222 -16.89 -19.16 -5.41
C ASP A 222 -15.96 -18.08 -4.83
N ASP A 223 -14.67 -18.41 -4.71
CA ASP A 223 -13.68 -17.57 -4.04
C ASP A 223 -12.30 -17.59 -4.73
N VAL A 224 -11.46 -16.59 -4.41
CA VAL A 224 -10.13 -16.44 -5.02
C VAL A 224 -9.24 -17.64 -4.75
N THR A 225 -9.27 -18.23 -3.56
CA THR A 225 -8.42 -19.39 -3.22
C THR A 225 -8.74 -20.59 -4.11
N THR A 226 -10.03 -20.91 -4.25
CA THR A 226 -10.50 -22.01 -5.10
C THR A 226 -10.08 -21.79 -6.55
N ARG A 227 -10.27 -20.57 -7.06
CA ARG A 227 -9.89 -20.22 -8.44
C ARG A 227 -8.39 -20.33 -8.70
N LEU A 228 -7.56 -19.93 -7.73
CA LEU A 228 -6.10 -20.09 -7.83
C LEU A 228 -5.69 -21.57 -7.82
N LEU A 229 -6.33 -22.40 -6.98
CA LEU A 229 -6.08 -23.85 -6.94
C LEU A 229 -6.46 -24.56 -8.24
N GLU A 230 -7.53 -24.13 -8.88
CA GLU A 230 -8.02 -24.68 -10.15
C GLU A 230 -7.34 -24.07 -11.39
N HIS A 231 -6.51 -23.04 -11.20
CA HIS A 231 -5.86 -22.33 -12.29
C HIS A 231 -4.78 -23.20 -12.96
N GLY A 232 -4.71 -23.14 -14.30
CA GLY A 232 -3.72 -23.89 -15.11
C GLY A 232 -2.26 -23.44 -14.95
N ALA A 233 -1.94 -22.57 -13.99
CA ALA A 233 -0.58 -22.07 -13.74
C ALA A 233 0.31 -23.07 -13.00
N GLY A 234 -0.26 -24.17 -12.48
CA GLY A 234 0.49 -25.20 -11.78
C GLY A 234 1.25 -24.68 -10.56
N LEU A 235 0.58 -23.87 -9.72
CA LEU A 235 1.18 -23.35 -8.50
C LEU A 235 1.55 -24.50 -7.56
N SER A 236 2.80 -24.53 -7.09
CA SER A 236 3.18 -25.42 -6.00
C SER A 236 2.47 -25.02 -4.69
N ASP A 237 2.45 -25.90 -3.69
CA ASP A 237 1.84 -25.57 -2.40
C ASP A 237 2.48 -24.32 -1.76
N VAL A 238 3.82 -24.16 -1.89
CA VAL A 238 4.55 -22.98 -1.42
C VAL A 238 4.15 -21.73 -2.20
N GLU A 239 4.09 -21.82 -3.53
CA GLU A 239 3.68 -20.69 -4.38
C GLU A 239 2.23 -20.27 -4.08
N MET A 240 1.34 -21.24 -3.85
CA MET A 240 -0.06 -20.99 -3.50
C MET A 240 -0.17 -20.21 -2.18
N VAL A 241 0.53 -20.64 -1.14
CA VAL A 241 0.60 -19.93 0.15
C VAL A 241 1.07 -18.49 -0.05
N HIS A 242 2.14 -18.27 -0.82
CA HIS A 242 2.65 -16.92 -1.03
C HIS A 242 1.76 -16.03 -1.92
N GLN A 243 0.89 -16.59 -2.78
CA GLN A 243 -0.17 -15.80 -3.42
C GLN A 243 -1.19 -15.33 -2.38
N LEU A 244 -1.58 -16.20 -1.45
CA LEU A 244 -2.52 -15.84 -0.37
C LEU A 244 -1.92 -14.81 0.59
N VAL A 245 -0.63 -14.94 0.94
CA VAL A 245 0.11 -13.91 1.68
C VAL A 245 0.02 -12.57 0.96
N THR A 246 0.26 -12.53 -0.36
CA THR A 246 0.13 -11.29 -1.15
C THR A 246 -1.30 -10.74 -1.13
N CYS A 247 -2.33 -11.59 -1.30
CA CYS A 247 -3.72 -11.17 -1.22
C CYS A 247 -4.07 -10.56 0.14
N TYR A 248 -3.58 -11.13 1.25
CA TYR A 248 -3.84 -10.61 2.59
C TYR A 248 -3.06 -9.35 2.91
N SER A 249 -1.76 -9.31 2.62
CA SER A 249 -0.94 -8.11 2.86
C SER A 249 -1.44 -6.92 2.05
N ALA A 250 -1.88 -7.12 0.80
CA ALA A 250 -2.38 -6.03 -0.05
C ALA A 250 -3.88 -5.73 0.14
N GLY A 251 -4.69 -6.73 0.48
CA GLY A 251 -6.15 -6.63 0.52
C GLY A 251 -6.74 -6.18 1.86
N HIS A 252 -5.94 -6.12 2.93
CA HIS A 252 -6.43 -5.75 4.26
C HIS A 252 -5.97 -4.36 4.71
N GLU A 253 -4.67 -4.19 4.98
CA GLU A 253 -4.14 -2.95 5.57
C GLU A 253 -4.27 -1.75 4.62
N ILE A 254 -4.09 -1.95 3.32
CA ILE A 254 -4.18 -0.88 2.33
C ILE A 254 -5.62 -0.32 2.24
N PRO A 255 -6.68 -1.13 2.02
CA PRO A 255 -8.05 -0.63 2.07
C PRO A 255 -8.45 -0.06 3.44
N THR A 256 -7.95 -0.62 4.54
CA THR A 256 -8.18 -0.08 5.90
C THR A 256 -7.70 1.37 5.99
N ASN A 257 -6.45 1.61 5.60
CA ASN A 257 -5.85 2.93 5.65
C ASN A 257 -6.46 3.87 4.61
N LEU A 258 -6.92 3.36 3.46
CA LEU A 258 -7.66 4.18 2.49
C LEU A 258 -8.94 4.72 3.13
N ILE A 259 -9.75 3.86 3.74
CA ILE A 259 -10.98 4.25 4.45
C ILE A 259 -10.66 5.26 5.55
N ALA A 260 -9.71 4.94 6.43
CA ALA A 260 -9.39 5.77 7.58
C ALA A 260 -8.83 7.15 7.18
N ASN A 261 -7.92 7.21 6.20
CA ASN A 261 -7.35 8.46 5.72
C ASN A 261 -8.40 9.31 4.99
N THR A 262 -9.30 8.69 4.21
CA THR A 262 -10.38 9.41 3.54
C THR A 262 -11.42 9.94 4.53
N LEU A 263 -11.81 9.15 5.54
CA LEU A 263 -12.67 9.63 6.62
C LEU A 263 -12.03 10.80 7.35
N TYR A 264 -10.73 10.71 7.65
CA TYR A 264 -9.98 11.81 8.25
C TYR A 264 -10.01 13.07 7.38
N LEU A 265 -9.75 12.96 6.07
CA LEU A 265 -9.85 14.07 5.12
C LEU A 265 -11.25 14.70 5.15
N MET A 266 -12.29 13.88 5.03
CA MET A 266 -13.68 14.34 4.97
C MET A 266 -14.15 15.02 6.27
N MET A 267 -13.59 14.64 7.42
CA MET A 267 -13.93 15.20 8.72
C MET A 267 -13.08 16.41 9.13
N THR A 268 -11.96 16.68 8.44
CA THR A 268 -11.02 17.74 8.84
C THR A 268 -10.87 18.84 7.81
N ASP A 269 -11.18 18.57 6.54
CA ASP A 269 -11.11 19.57 5.48
C ASP A 269 -12.48 20.26 5.27
N PRO A 270 -12.56 21.60 5.40
CA PRO A 270 -13.80 22.36 5.26
C PRO A 270 -14.56 22.12 3.95
N ARG A 271 -13.87 21.75 2.85
CA ARG A 271 -14.49 21.45 1.55
C ARG A 271 -15.46 20.29 1.62
N PHE A 272 -15.14 19.29 2.44
CA PHE A 272 -15.97 18.09 2.61
C PHE A 272 -16.95 18.21 3.79
N ILE A 273 -16.66 19.07 4.78
CA ILE A 273 -17.55 19.31 5.93
C ILE A 273 -18.78 20.14 5.53
N THR A 274 -18.58 21.23 4.78
CA THR A 274 -19.63 22.25 4.52
C THR A 274 -20.60 21.88 3.40
N THR A 275 -20.27 20.88 2.60
CA THR A 275 -21.02 20.52 1.37
C THR A 275 -21.83 19.23 1.53
N ARG A 276 -21.94 18.67 2.75
CA ARG A 276 -22.54 17.35 3.04
C ARG A 276 -23.91 17.06 2.36
N ASP A 277 -24.65 18.09 1.95
CA ASP A 277 -25.93 18.00 1.23
C ASP A 277 -25.85 17.54 -0.26
N SER A 278 -24.66 17.37 -0.89
CA SER A 278 -24.54 16.85 -2.28
C SER A 278 -23.89 15.45 -2.37
N SER A 279 -24.64 14.41 -2.04
CA SER A 279 -24.16 13.16 -1.43
C SER A 279 -23.69 11.98 -2.32
N GLN A 280 -23.05 12.16 -3.49
CA GLN A 280 -22.41 11.01 -4.18
C GLN A 280 -21.07 11.32 -4.88
N LEU A 281 -20.90 12.54 -5.39
CA LEU A 281 -19.64 12.94 -6.02
C LEU A 281 -18.52 13.20 -4.99
N MET A 282 -18.86 13.35 -3.70
CA MET A 282 -17.90 13.70 -2.65
C MET A 282 -17.04 12.53 -2.17
N THR A 283 -17.63 11.37 -1.84
CA THR A 283 -16.87 10.21 -1.34
C THR A 283 -15.84 9.75 -2.37
N ARG A 284 -16.27 9.59 -3.64
CA ARG A 284 -15.36 9.27 -4.73
C ARG A 284 -14.24 10.30 -4.90
N THR A 285 -14.57 11.60 -4.85
CA THR A 285 -13.55 12.65 -4.98
C THR A 285 -12.58 12.63 -3.80
N ALA A 286 -13.05 12.44 -2.57
CA ALA A 286 -12.22 12.32 -1.37
C ALA A 286 -11.31 11.09 -1.42
N LEU A 287 -11.81 9.95 -1.92
CA LEU A 287 -11.01 8.74 -2.14
C LEU A 287 -9.89 9.00 -3.15
N LEU A 288 -10.20 9.61 -4.29
CA LEU A 288 -9.20 9.92 -5.32
C LEU A 288 -8.18 10.97 -4.85
N GLU A 289 -8.63 11.96 -4.09
CA GLU A 289 -7.75 12.93 -3.43
C GLU A 289 -6.83 12.24 -2.41
N THR A 290 -7.37 11.32 -1.60
CA THR A 290 -6.60 10.55 -0.63
C THR A 290 -5.55 9.69 -1.34
N LEU A 291 -5.93 8.95 -2.39
CA LEU A 291 -4.99 8.15 -3.19
C LEU A 291 -3.88 9.04 -3.77
N ALA A 292 -4.21 10.25 -4.24
CA ALA A 292 -3.21 11.13 -4.82
C ALA A 292 -2.27 11.76 -3.78
N ASN A 293 -2.81 12.21 -2.65
CA ASN A 293 -2.06 13.03 -1.68
C ASN A 293 -1.49 12.23 -0.51
N GLU A 294 -2.23 11.25 -0.02
CA GLU A 294 -1.97 10.47 1.18
C GLU A 294 -2.22 8.96 0.93
N PRO A 295 -1.62 8.36 -0.12
CA PRO A 295 -1.88 6.97 -0.47
C PRO A 295 -1.50 6.05 0.70
N PRO A 296 -2.30 4.99 0.97
CA PRO A 296 -2.04 4.05 2.07
C PRO A 296 -0.61 3.49 2.10
N LEU A 297 -0.04 3.22 0.92
CA LEU A 297 1.39 3.04 0.74
C LEU A 297 1.98 4.35 0.21
N ALA A 298 2.71 5.08 1.04
CA ALA A 298 3.36 6.33 0.65
C ALA A 298 4.66 6.08 -0.11
N ASN A 299 5.47 5.12 0.35
CA ASN A 299 6.76 4.77 -0.24
C ASN A 299 6.82 3.26 -0.46
N TYR A 300 6.75 2.79 -1.70
CA TYR A 300 6.83 1.36 -2.01
C TYR A 300 7.30 1.15 -3.45
N CYS A 301 6.87 0.06 -4.11
CA CYS A 301 7.33 -0.32 -5.45
C CYS A 301 8.86 -0.43 -5.48
N ILE A 302 9.39 -1.30 -4.61
CA ILE A 302 10.82 -1.52 -4.45
C ILE A 302 11.35 -2.22 -5.70
N THR A 303 12.41 -1.67 -6.26
CA THR A 303 13.14 -2.24 -7.39
C THR A 303 14.64 -2.30 -7.08
N TYR A 304 15.34 -3.13 -7.83
CA TYR A 304 16.77 -3.41 -7.66
C TYR A 304 17.44 -3.28 -9.03
N PRO A 305 18.29 -2.27 -9.26
CA PRO A 305 19.01 -2.11 -10.53
C PRO A 305 19.90 -3.33 -10.79
N ARG A 306 19.79 -3.99 -11.94
CA ARG A 306 20.62 -5.19 -12.23
C ARG A 306 22.11 -4.91 -12.43
N GLY A 307 22.48 -3.64 -12.51
CA GLY A 307 23.82 -3.10 -12.68
C GLY A 307 23.81 -1.60 -12.35
N PRO A 308 24.96 -0.90 -12.40
CA PRO A 308 24.99 0.54 -12.27
C PRO A 308 24.16 1.22 -13.37
N VAL A 309 23.21 2.09 -13.00
CA VAL A 309 22.35 2.79 -13.96
C VAL A 309 22.39 4.30 -13.73
N VAL A 310 22.78 5.07 -14.75
CA VAL A 310 22.56 6.52 -14.77
C VAL A 310 21.08 6.77 -15.02
N VAL A 311 20.42 7.50 -14.12
CA VAL A 311 18.97 7.70 -14.15
C VAL A 311 18.60 9.08 -14.65
N GLU A 312 19.28 10.12 -14.16
CA GLU A 312 19.04 11.49 -14.57
C GLU A 312 20.30 12.35 -14.39
N ASN A 313 20.27 13.54 -15.01
CA ASN A 313 21.22 14.60 -14.73
C ASN A 313 20.56 15.61 -13.76
N ILE A 314 21.22 15.89 -12.65
CA ILE A 314 20.83 16.93 -11.70
C ILE A 314 21.80 18.10 -11.89
N GLY A 315 21.35 19.14 -12.59
CA GLY A 315 22.23 20.20 -13.08
C GLY A 315 23.28 19.64 -14.05
N ASP A 316 24.56 19.90 -13.77
CA ASP A 316 25.71 19.40 -14.55
C ASP A 316 26.27 18.07 -14.02
N GLN A 317 25.59 17.42 -13.08
CA GLN A 317 26.03 16.14 -12.50
C GLN A 317 25.12 15.00 -12.96
N SER A 318 25.71 13.90 -13.40
CA SER A 318 24.96 12.68 -13.69
C SER A 318 24.84 11.85 -12.42
N VAL A 319 23.62 11.50 -12.01
CA VAL A 319 23.41 10.67 -10.81
C VAL A 319 23.14 9.23 -11.25
N TRP A 320 23.82 8.28 -10.60
CA TRP A 320 23.65 6.86 -10.88
C TRP A 320 23.25 6.06 -9.63
N LEU A 321 22.50 5.00 -9.89
CA LEU A 321 22.04 4.03 -8.90
C LEU A 321 22.96 2.81 -8.88
N PRO A 322 23.40 2.35 -7.70
CA PRO A 322 24.21 1.15 -7.58
C PRO A 322 23.46 -0.13 -7.96
N ALA A 323 24.24 -1.12 -8.40
CA ALA A 323 23.71 -2.45 -8.68
C ALA A 323 23.16 -3.11 -7.41
N ASP A 324 22.05 -3.81 -7.56
CA ASP A 324 21.37 -4.63 -6.57
C ASP A 324 21.02 -3.88 -5.28
N GLN A 325 21.05 -2.54 -5.25
CA GLN A 325 20.61 -1.74 -4.10
C GLN A 325 19.12 -1.38 -4.21
N PRO A 326 18.38 -1.31 -3.09
CA PRO A 326 16.95 -1.05 -3.13
C PRO A 326 16.65 0.39 -3.53
N VAL A 327 15.75 0.52 -4.49
CA VAL A 327 15.25 1.79 -5.02
C VAL A 327 13.74 1.80 -4.82
N ILE A 328 13.27 2.71 -4.01
CA ILE A 328 11.88 2.81 -3.55
C ILE A 328 11.24 4.01 -4.20
N THR A 329 10.03 3.84 -4.74
CA THR A 329 9.25 4.94 -5.26
C THR A 329 8.40 5.55 -4.15
N SER A 330 8.57 6.84 -3.88
CA SER A 330 7.61 7.59 -3.07
C SER A 330 6.39 7.92 -3.93
N MET A 331 5.36 7.08 -3.86
CA MET A 331 4.09 7.30 -4.57
C MET A 331 3.43 8.61 -4.11
N ALA A 332 3.54 8.91 -2.82
CA ALA A 332 3.11 10.19 -2.24
C ALA A 332 3.91 11.37 -2.79
N ALA A 333 5.24 11.39 -2.63
CA ALA A 333 6.05 12.56 -3.03
C ALA A 333 6.04 12.80 -4.54
N CYS A 334 6.00 11.74 -5.35
CA CYS A 334 5.90 11.85 -6.80
C CYS A 334 4.60 12.51 -7.22
N THR A 335 3.48 12.14 -6.57
CA THR A 335 2.15 12.62 -6.94
C THR A 335 1.88 14.01 -6.37
N THR A 336 2.35 14.34 -5.15
CA THR A 336 2.17 15.67 -4.54
C THR A 336 3.14 16.73 -5.05
N ASN A 337 3.95 16.41 -6.06
CA ASN A 337 4.74 17.41 -6.76
C ASN A 337 3.79 18.47 -7.39
N PRO A 338 3.97 19.77 -7.12
CA PRO A 338 3.16 20.83 -7.74
C PRO A 338 3.13 20.83 -9.27
N ASP A 339 4.17 20.28 -9.93
CA ASP A 339 4.21 20.17 -11.40
C ASP A 339 3.29 19.05 -11.93
N VAL A 340 2.81 18.16 -11.06
CA VAL A 340 1.99 16.99 -11.39
C VAL A 340 0.57 17.15 -10.81
N ASN A 341 0.48 17.58 -9.55
CA ASN A 341 -0.78 17.70 -8.84
C ASN A 341 -1.54 18.96 -9.26
N THR A 342 -2.60 18.78 -10.04
CA THR A 342 -3.43 19.88 -10.54
C THR A 342 -4.48 20.35 -9.52
N GLY A 343 -4.66 19.63 -8.41
CA GLY A 343 -5.78 19.84 -7.49
C GLY A 343 -7.14 19.39 -8.04
N ASP A 344 -7.19 18.82 -9.25
CA ASP A 344 -8.39 18.23 -9.83
C ASP A 344 -8.32 16.69 -9.72
N PHE A 345 -9.06 16.17 -8.74
CA PHE A 345 -9.11 14.74 -8.43
C PHE A 345 -10.25 14.01 -9.13
N ALA A 346 -11.08 14.69 -9.94
CA ALA A 346 -12.25 14.05 -10.55
C ALA A 346 -11.87 12.94 -11.56
N ASP A 347 -10.79 13.14 -12.31
CA ASP A 347 -10.26 12.15 -13.27
C ASP A 347 -9.47 11.03 -12.59
N GLY A 348 -8.69 11.33 -11.54
CA GLY A 348 -7.98 10.33 -10.72
C GLY A 348 -6.89 9.50 -11.43
N ARG A 349 -6.70 9.64 -12.74
CA ARG A 349 -5.80 8.80 -13.55
C ARG A 349 -4.31 9.19 -13.53
N TRP A 350 -3.98 10.29 -12.88
CA TRP A 350 -2.64 10.88 -12.96
C TRP A 350 -1.74 10.55 -11.77
N ASN A 351 -2.24 9.89 -10.71
CA ASN A 351 -1.44 9.54 -9.53
C ASN A 351 -0.75 8.16 -9.63
N LEU A 352 0.17 7.88 -8.70
CA LEU A 352 0.90 6.62 -8.60
C LEU A 352 0.41 5.72 -7.44
N ALA A 353 -0.77 5.96 -6.85
CA ALA A 353 -1.24 5.19 -5.69
C ALA A 353 -1.35 3.68 -5.95
N TRP A 354 -1.56 3.32 -7.22
CA TRP A 354 -1.64 1.94 -7.70
C TRP A 354 -0.35 1.44 -8.37
N GLY A 355 0.74 2.21 -8.28
CA GLY A 355 1.99 1.97 -9.01
C GLY A 355 1.84 2.17 -10.53
N THR A 356 2.82 1.69 -11.28
CA THR A 356 2.78 1.66 -12.75
C THR A 356 3.66 0.54 -13.31
N GLY A 357 3.59 0.30 -14.62
CA GLY A 357 4.38 -0.73 -15.29
C GLY A 357 3.90 -2.17 -15.03
N PRO A 358 4.77 -3.18 -15.21
CA PRO A 358 4.39 -4.59 -15.08
C PRO A 358 3.81 -4.97 -13.70
N HIS A 359 4.23 -4.28 -12.64
CA HIS A 359 3.79 -4.51 -11.26
C HIS A 359 2.68 -3.56 -10.80
N THR A 360 2.02 -2.83 -11.72
CA THR A 360 0.81 -2.05 -11.39
C THR A 360 -0.19 -2.94 -10.65
N CYS A 361 -0.83 -2.41 -9.61
CA CYS A 361 -1.88 -3.10 -8.88
C CYS A 361 -2.90 -3.72 -9.86
N PRO A 362 -3.32 -4.98 -9.70
CA PRO A 362 -4.32 -5.60 -10.57
C PRO A 362 -5.60 -4.75 -10.68
N GLU A 363 -6.06 -4.44 -11.89
CA GLU A 363 -7.28 -3.62 -12.08
C GLU A 363 -8.51 -4.18 -11.33
N PRO A 364 -8.77 -5.51 -11.31
CA PRO A 364 -9.85 -6.05 -10.49
C PRO A 364 -9.69 -5.78 -8.99
N ALA A 365 -8.45 -5.83 -8.46
CA ALA A 365 -8.17 -5.51 -7.07
C ALA A 365 -8.40 -4.03 -6.77
N GLN A 366 -8.02 -3.13 -7.69
CA GLN A 366 -8.32 -1.69 -7.56
C GLN A 366 -9.83 -1.45 -7.44
N LYS A 367 -10.64 -2.08 -8.31
CA LYS A 367 -12.11 -1.98 -8.28
C LYS A 367 -12.70 -2.49 -6.97
N ILE A 368 -12.23 -3.63 -6.47
CA ILE A 368 -12.66 -4.20 -5.18
C ILE A 368 -12.33 -3.25 -4.03
N ALA A 369 -11.10 -2.72 -3.99
CA ALA A 369 -10.64 -1.83 -2.94
C ALA A 369 -11.40 -0.49 -2.94
N GLU A 370 -11.56 0.14 -4.11
CA GLU A 370 -12.32 1.38 -4.26
C GLU A 370 -13.80 1.19 -3.89
N LEU A 371 -14.44 0.11 -4.36
CA LEU A 371 -15.82 -0.21 -3.99
C LEU A 371 -15.95 -0.41 -2.48
N THR A 372 -15.08 -1.24 -1.88
CA THR A 372 -15.10 -1.53 -0.44
C THR A 372 -14.96 -0.24 0.37
N ALA A 373 -14.02 0.62 -0.02
CA ALA A 373 -13.79 1.87 0.69
C ALA A 373 -14.95 2.86 0.53
N HIS A 374 -15.47 3.01 -0.70
CA HIS A 374 -16.59 3.90 -0.99
C HIS A 374 -17.84 3.51 -0.21
N GLU A 375 -18.27 2.25 -0.30
CA GLU A 375 -19.47 1.76 0.37
C GLU A 375 -19.29 1.84 1.90
N ALA A 376 -18.12 1.48 2.43
CA ALA A 376 -17.86 1.59 3.87
C ALA A 376 -17.95 3.04 4.38
N ILE A 377 -17.47 4.01 3.61
CA ILE A 377 -17.55 5.44 3.99
C ILE A 377 -18.98 5.93 3.94
N ASP A 378 -19.71 5.63 2.86
CA ASP A 378 -21.10 6.06 2.69
C ASP A 378 -22.00 5.47 3.78
N PHE A 379 -21.91 4.17 4.05
CA PHE A 379 -22.69 3.54 5.12
C PHE A 379 -22.43 4.16 6.49
N LEU A 380 -21.19 4.57 6.77
CA LEU A 380 -20.86 5.23 8.03
C LEU A 380 -21.54 6.61 8.12
N PHE A 381 -21.44 7.44 7.07
CA PHE A 381 -22.04 8.77 7.09
C PHE A 381 -23.58 8.74 7.03
N ASP A 382 -24.16 7.74 6.37
CA ASP A 382 -25.62 7.54 6.38
C ASP A 382 -26.13 7.14 7.78
N ALA A 383 -25.36 6.31 8.48
CA ALA A 383 -25.70 5.84 9.82
C ALA A 383 -25.48 6.89 10.92
N VAL A 384 -24.37 7.63 10.85
CA VAL A 384 -23.94 8.62 11.85
C VAL A 384 -23.55 9.94 11.17
N PRO A 385 -24.51 10.68 10.59
CA PRO A 385 -24.24 11.88 9.80
C PRO A 385 -23.56 13.02 10.59
N ASP A 386 -23.81 13.08 11.90
CA ASP A 386 -23.24 14.06 12.83
C ASP A 386 -21.92 13.59 13.47
N VAL A 387 -21.19 12.68 12.81
CA VAL A 387 -19.87 12.23 13.27
C VAL A 387 -18.82 13.34 13.17
N GLU A 388 -18.10 13.52 14.28
CA GLU A 388 -17.04 14.51 14.43
C GLU A 388 -15.76 13.88 15.01
N PRO A 389 -14.57 14.39 14.62
CA PRO A 389 -13.31 14.10 15.28
C PRO A 389 -13.36 14.25 16.81
N ASN A 390 -12.84 13.25 17.53
CA ASN A 390 -12.66 13.29 18.97
C ASN A 390 -11.17 13.25 19.34
N PHE A 391 -10.41 14.18 18.74
CA PHE A 391 -8.99 14.38 18.99
C PHE A 391 -8.61 15.86 18.80
N PRO A 392 -7.58 16.37 19.48
CA PRO A 392 -7.07 17.71 19.23
C PRO A 392 -6.51 17.82 17.81
N ALA A 393 -6.78 18.94 17.12
CA ALA A 393 -6.38 19.17 15.72
C ALA A 393 -4.88 18.97 15.41
N ASN A 394 -4.02 19.01 16.44
CA ASN A 394 -2.56 18.93 16.32
C ASN A 394 -1.94 17.70 17.01
N GLN A 395 -2.72 16.69 17.37
CA GLN A 395 -2.23 15.50 18.11
C GLN A 395 -2.49 14.17 17.38
N MET A 396 -2.71 14.19 16.07
CA MET A 396 -2.90 12.93 15.35
C MET A 396 -1.60 12.12 15.35
N LEU A 397 -1.70 10.89 15.83
CA LEU A 397 -0.58 9.96 15.89
C LEU A 397 -0.60 9.13 14.61
N TRP A 398 0.18 9.53 13.63
CA TRP A 398 0.49 8.69 12.48
C TRP A 398 1.42 7.56 12.92
N ARG A 399 1.18 6.35 12.43
CA ARG A 399 2.05 5.21 12.72
C ARG A 399 3.42 5.47 12.08
N PRO A 400 4.52 5.42 12.84
CA PRO A 400 5.86 5.46 12.27
C PRO A 400 6.07 4.31 11.30
N GLY A 401 6.97 4.50 10.34
CA GLY A 401 7.33 3.48 9.37
C GLY A 401 7.64 4.06 8.00
N PRO A 402 8.51 3.40 7.22
CA PRO A 402 9.00 3.94 5.96
C PRO A 402 7.97 3.85 4.83
N PHE A 403 7.01 2.93 4.91
CA PHE A 403 6.20 2.53 3.75
C PHE A 403 4.80 3.11 3.73
N HIS A 404 4.10 3.10 4.86
CA HIS A 404 2.67 3.41 4.91
C HIS A 404 2.38 4.87 5.20
N ARG A 405 1.16 5.28 4.86
CA ARG A 405 0.49 6.44 5.45
C ARG A 405 -0.71 5.93 6.24
N ALA A 406 -0.50 5.69 7.53
CA ALA A 406 -1.46 5.01 8.38
C ALA A 406 -1.71 5.77 9.68
N LEU A 407 -2.97 5.99 10.02
CA LEU A 407 -3.38 6.51 11.33
C LEU A 407 -3.11 5.46 12.42
N ALA A 408 -2.76 5.87 13.63
CA ALA A 408 -2.70 4.98 14.79
C ALA A 408 -4.08 4.80 15.46
N ALA A 409 -4.95 5.80 15.32
CA ALA A 409 -6.34 5.79 15.77
C ALA A 409 -7.14 6.84 15.02
N LEU A 410 -8.45 6.67 14.91
CA LEU A 410 -9.38 7.69 14.41
C LEU A 410 -10.57 7.83 15.38
N PRO A 411 -10.35 8.40 16.58
CA PRO A 411 -11.40 8.56 17.57
C PRO A 411 -12.42 9.60 17.11
N VAL A 412 -13.71 9.29 17.27
CA VAL A 412 -14.84 10.13 16.91
C VAL A 412 -15.92 10.13 17.99
N LYS A 413 -16.81 11.11 17.90
CA LYS A 413 -18.03 11.22 18.69
C LYS A 413 -19.20 11.60 17.78
N PHE A 414 -20.41 11.23 18.17
CA PHE A 414 -21.67 11.54 17.48
C PHE A 414 -22.84 11.39 18.47
N PRO A 415 -24.01 11.99 18.21
CA PRO A 415 -25.21 11.74 19.01
C PRO A 415 -25.57 10.24 19.01
N PRO A 416 -25.76 9.61 20.18
CA PRO A 416 -26.24 8.22 20.24
C PRO A 416 -27.51 8.00 19.42
N ALA A 417 -27.57 6.90 18.69
CA ALA A 417 -28.72 6.52 17.86
C ALA A 417 -29.10 5.06 18.05
N VAL A 418 -30.27 4.68 17.52
CA VAL A 418 -30.79 3.31 17.62
C VAL A 418 -30.07 2.37 16.65
N PRO A 419 -29.87 1.08 16.99
CA PRO A 419 -29.28 0.11 16.09
C PRO A 419 -30.01 -0.01 14.75
N ILE A 420 -29.24 -0.09 13.67
CA ILE A 420 -29.73 -0.22 12.30
C ILE A 420 -30.24 -1.65 12.09
N THR A 421 -31.43 -1.79 11.50
CA THR A 421 -31.97 -3.10 11.10
C THR A 421 -31.57 -3.39 9.66
N TYR A 422 -30.83 -4.48 9.43
CA TYR A 422 -30.44 -4.95 8.11
C TYR A 422 -31.48 -5.94 7.55
N PHE A 423 -32.04 -5.68 6.36
CA PHE A 423 -33.13 -6.47 5.78
C PHE A 423 -32.73 -7.46 4.68
N GLY A 424 -31.43 -7.56 4.35
CA GLY A 424 -30.89 -8.61 3.47
C GLY A 424 -31.05 -8.38 1.97
#